data_AF-A0A957R780-F1
#
_entry.id   AF-A0A957R780-F1
#
_cell.length_a   1.000
_cell.length_b   1.000
_cell.length_c   1.000
_cell.angle_alpha   90.00
_cell.angle_beta   90.00
_cell.angle_gamma   90.00
#
_symmetry.space_group_name_H-M   'P 1'
#
loop_
_entity.id
_entity.type
_entity.pdbx_description
1 polymer ?
#
loop_
_entity_poly.entity_id
_entity_poly.type
_entity_poly.pdbx_seq_one_letter_code
_entity_poly.pdbx_strand_id
1 'polypeptide(L)'
;MLLEVDIISIERTAEQVTIIGEASLWKTGMRIYKVKDIAIRLESGPKLGQPVTQTVNVIPQRASEPATAVLPTITAQQLGDPEFRRFYGVDLAYATGAMANGISSEELVIAMGKANLLGSFGAAGLVPERVRSAIHRIQEALPNGPYAFNLIHSPNEENLERSAVNLFLEHGVNTVEASAFLGLTPHIVRYRAAGLGVNAAGDIAINNKDIAKVSRRETASKFMEPAPAEMLQALVAQGLITEQQAHLAAQIPMADDITVEADSGGHTDNRPLVCTLPSIIRLRDELQAKYNYERPIRIGAAGGISTPESALAAFMMGAAYVVTGSVNQACLEAGASDHTKRLLAQAQMTDVTMAPAADMFEMGVELQVLQRGTMFPMRAQKLYELYQQYDSIDDIPTAERQKLETQVFKTSLEEIWAGCVSFFNERDPEQLVRAQGNPKRKMALIFRWYLGLSSRWSNVGEPGRQMDYQIWCGPAMGAFNDWVRGTDLEHPENRHVVDVAHRIMNGAAALYQQQLAKLR
;
A
#
# COMPACT_ATOMS: atom_id res chain seq x y z
N MET A 1 -27.98 -59.77 19.66
CA MET A 1 -27.60 -58.57 20.44
C MET A 1 -28.61 -58.45 21.56
N LEU A 2 -28.19 -58.06 22.76
CA LEU A 2 -29.03 -57.93 23.95
C LEU A 2 -29.07 -56.45 24.33
N LEU A 3 -30.27 -55.87 24.41
CA LEU A 3 -30.46 -54.52 24.94
C LEU A 3 -30.85 -54.64 26.41
N GLU A 4 -30.03 -54.10 27.29
CA GLU A 4 -30.29 -53.99 28.72
C GLU A 4 -30.65 -52.53 29.02
N VAL A 5 -31.73 -52.31 29.77
CA VAL A 5 -32.22 -50.98 30.12
C VAL A 5 -32.33 -50.88 31.63
N ASP A 6 -31.51 -50.02 32.22
CA ASP A 6 -31.62 -49.62 33.61
C ASP A 6 -32.72 -48.57 33.72
N ILE A 7 -33.89 -49.01 34.20
CA ILE A 7 -35.07 -48.14 34.28
C ILE A 7 -34.89 -47.14 35.43
N ILE A 8 -34.93 -45.86 35.08
CA ILE A 8 -34.87 -44.75 36.04
C ILE A 8 -36.28 -44.35 36.46
N SER A 9 -37.19 -44.19 35.50
CA SER A 9 -38.59 -43.87 35.77
C SER A 9 -39.52 -44.46 34.72
N ILE A 10 -40.78 -44.65 35.10
CA ILE A 10 -41.84 -45.07 34.19
C ILE A 10 -42.97 -44.06 34.30
N GLU A 11 -43.31 -43.43 33.18
CA GLU A 11 -44.40 -42.50 33.07
C GLU A 11 -45.57 -43.17 32.35
N ARG A 12 -46.79 -42.97 32.86
CA ARG A 12 -47.99 -43.58 32.29
C ARG A 12 -49.10 -42.56 32.11
N THR A 13 -49.67 -42.55 30.91
CA THR A 13 -50.93 -41.87 30.59
C THR A 13 -52.02 -42.91 30.32
N ALA A 14 -53.25 -42.46 30.06
CA ALA A 14 -54.37 -43.35 29.75
C ALA A 14 -54.12 -44.22 28.49
N GLU A 15 -53.28 -43.74 27.57
CA GLU A 15 -53.07 -44.35 26.25
C GLU A 15 -51.65 -44.87 26.04
N GLN A 16 -50.69 -44.51 26.91
CA GLN A 16 -49.27 -44.78 26.68
C GLN A 16 -48.50 -45.10 27.97
N VAL A 17 -47.48 -45.96 27.85
CA VAL A 17 -46.45 -46.14 28.86
C VAL A 17 -45.10 -45.74 28.26
N THR A 18 -44.36 -44.89 28.96
CA THR A 18 -43.02 -44.45 28.60
C THR A 18 -42.03 -44.91 29.67
N ILE A 19 -41.04 -45.69 29.28
CA ILE A 19 -39.96 -46.15 30.15
C ILE A 19 -38.74 -45.27 29.89
N ILE A 20 -38.26 -44.58 30.92
CA ILE A 20 -37.09 -43.71 30.85
C ILE A 20 -35.94 -44.39 31.60
N GLY A 21 -34.77 -44.46 30.99
CA GLY A 21 -33.63 -45.15 31.58
C GLY A 21 -32.31 -44.93 30.85
N GLU A 22 -31.27 -45.63 31.30
CA GLU A 22 -30.02 -45.77 30.54
C GLU A 22 -30.02 -47.12 29.82
N ALA A 23 -29.53 -47.16 28.57
CA ALA A 23 -29.45 -48.39 27.81
C ALA A 23 -28.00 -48.81 27.54
N SER A 24 -27.76 -50.11 27.69
CA SER A 24 -26.54 -50.78 27.27
C SER A 24 -26.88 -51.82 26.19
N LEU A 25 -26.25 -51.69 25.01
CA LEU A 25 -26.36 -52.71 23.96
C LEU A 25 -25.16 -53.65 24.04
N TRP A 26 -25.43 -54.93 24.12
CA TRP A 26 -24.44 -56.00 24.24
C TRP A 26 -24.46 -56.92 23.02
N LYS A 27 -23.27 -57.37 22.61
CA LYS A 27 -23.09 -58.42 21.59
C LYS A 27 -22.06 -59.41 22.09
N THR A 28 -22.40 -60.70 22.11
CA THR A 28 -21.50 -61.79 22.53
C THR A 28 -20.80 -61.51 23.86
N GLY A 29 -21.54 -61.01 24.87
CA GLY A 29 -21.02 -60.72 26.21
C GLY A 29 -20.27 -59.40 26.37
N MET A 30 -20.07 -58.61 25.31
CA MET A 30 -19.36 -57.33 25.35
C MET A 30 -20.32 -56.15 25.12
N ARG A 31 -20.22 -55.11 25.95
CA ARG A 31 -21.01 -53.87 25.80
C ARG A 31 -20.43 -53.04 24.66
N ILE A 32 -21.24 -52.83 23.62
CA ILE A 32 -20.81 -52.14 22.39
C ILE A 32 -21.31 -50.69 22.32
N TYR A 33 -22.40 -50.36 23.00
CA TYR A 33 -22.91 -48.99 23.10
C TYR A 33 -23.50 -48.73 24.49
N LYS A 34 -23.31 -47.51 25.01
CA LYS A 34 -24.02 -46.98 26.18
C LYS A 34 -24.69 -45.67 25.78
N VAL A 35 -26.00 -45.58 26.00
CA VAL A 35 -26.79 -44.37 25.74
C VAL A 35 -27.39 -43.91 27.07
N LYS A 36 -27.16 -42.65 27.40
CA LYS A 36 -27.80 -41.99 28.55
C LYS A 36 -29.12 -41.37 28.08
N ASP A 37 -30.12 -41.38 28.95
CA ASP A 37 -31.42 -40.73 28.74
C ASP A 37 -32.21 -41.27 27.53
N ILE A 38 -32.49 -42.58 27.54
CA ILE A 38 -33.41 -43.18 26.56
C ILE A 38 -34.85 -43.13 27.05
N ALA A 39 -35.79 -42.93 26.13
CA ALA A 39 -37.23 -43.03 26.38
C ALA A 39 -37.85 -44.04 25.41
N ILE A 40 -38.38 -45.15 25.94
CA ILE A 40 -39.07 -46.20 25.17
C ILE A 40 -40.57 -45.98 25.34
N ARG A 41 -41.25 -45.63 24.24
CA ARG A 41 -42.70 -45.44 24.22
C ARG A 41 -43.39 -46.69 23.71
N LEU A 42 -44.37 -47.17 24.48
CA LEU A 42 -45.23 -48.30 24.10
C LEU A 42 -46.60 -47.73 23.71
N GLU A 43 -46.89 -47.70 22.40
CA GLU A 43 -48.09 -47.06 21.82
C GLU A 43 -49.38 -47.92 21.90
N SER A 44 -49.37 -48.99 22.69
CA SER A 44 -50.58 -49.73 23.03
C SER A 44 -50.34 -50.50 24.32
N GLY A 45 -50.97 -50.08 25.42
CA GLY A 45 -50.82 -50.73 26.71
C GLY A 45 -51.31 -52.19 26.67
N PRO A 46 -50.60 -53.17 27.26
CA PRO A 46 -51.07 -54.54 27.32
C PRO A 46 -52.29 -54.67 28.24
N LYS A 47 -53.25 -55.52 27.87
CA LYS A 47 -54.26 -56.02 28.82
C LYS A 47 -53.55 -56.88 29.87
N LEU A 48 -53.90 -56.73 31.15
CA LEU A 48 -53.27 -57.45 32.26
C LEU A 48 -53.26 -58.97 32.03
N GLY A 49 -52.11 -59.61 32.24
CA GLY A 49 -52.01 -61.06 32.45
C GLY A 49 -51.37 -61.92 31.37
N GLN A 50 -50.76 -61.35 30.31
CA GLN A 50 -50.01 -62.16 29.33
C GLN A 50 -48.62 -61.58 29.03
N PRO A 51 -47.57 -62.42 28.90
CA PRO A 51 -46.26 -61.97 28.44
C PRO A 51 -46.34 -61.53 26.98
N VAL A 52 -45.97 -60.28 26.71
CA VAL A 52 -45.90 -59.73 25.35
C VAL A 52 -44.47 -59.88 24.84
N THR A 53 -44.28 -60.68 23.80
CA THR A 53 -43.03 -60.74 23.04
C THR A 53 -43.19 -59.84 21.82
N GLN A 54 -42.64 -58.62 21.87
CA GLN A 54 -42.69 -57.67 20.76
C GLN A 54 -41.30 -57.55 20.13
N THR A 55 -41.19 -57.84 18.83
CA THR A 55 -39.95 -57.63 18.07
C THR A 55 -39.84 -56.15 17.72
N VAL A 56 -39.02 -55.40 18.46
CA VAL A 56 -38.75 -54.00 18.17
C VAL A 56 -37.69 -53.91 17.07
N ASN A 57 -38.10 -53.52 15.86
CA ASN A 57 -37.15 -53.14 14.82
C ASN A 57 -36.58 -51.75 15.15
N VAL A 58 -35.43 -51.73 15.83
CA VAL A 58 -34.64 -50.50 15.99
C VAL A 58 -34.04 -50.18 14.62
N ILE A 59 -34.67 -49.28 13.87
CA ILE A 59 -34.01 -48.63 12.74
C ILE A 59 -33.09 -47.57 13.34
N PRO A 60 -31.77 -47.70 13.26
CA PRO A 60 -30.89 -46.60 13.65
C PRO A 60 -31.16 -45.47 12.66
N GLN A 61 -31.93 -44.46 13.07
CA GLN A 61 -31.72 -43.13 12.51
C GLN A 61 -30.29 -42.78 12.90
N ARG A 62 -29.36 -42.92 11.94
CA ARG A 62 -28.10 -42.17 12.03
C ARG A 62 -28.55 -40.75 12.31
N ALA A 63 -28.20 -40.21 13.48
CA ALA A 63 -28.17 -38.77 13.65
C ALA A 63 -27.50 -38.26 12.38
N SER A 64 -28.21 -37.44 11.60
CA SER A 64 -27.60 -36.74 10.48
C SER A 64 -26.29 -36.19 11.03
N GLU A 65 -25.16 -36.55 10.40
CA GLU A 65 -23.87 -35.98 10.78
C GLU A 65 -24.12 -34.48 10.96
N PRO A 66 -23.75 -33.89 12.12
CA PRO A 66 -24.00 -32.47 12.35
C PRO A 66 -23.45 -31.76 11.12
N ALA A 67 -24.33 -31.06 10.40
CA ALA A 67 -24.00 -30.48 9.11
C ALA A 67 -22.64 -29.79 9.26
N THR A 68 -21.62 -30.32 8.60
CA THR A 68 -20.29 -29.72 8.60
C THR A 68 -20.52 -28.32 8.10
N ALA A 69 -20.38 -27.33 8.99
CA ALA A 69 -20.76 -25.97 8.67
C ALA A 69 -20.06 -25.58 7.36
N VAL A 70 -20.78 -25.10 6.36
CA VAL A 70 -20.14 -24.68 5.11
C VAL A 70 -19.46 -23.34 5.41
N LEU A 71 -18.13 -23.25 5.26
CA LEU A 71 -17.48 -21.94 5.32
C LEU A 71 -17.82 -21.19 4.04
N PRO A 72 -18.20 -19.90 4.11
CA PRO A 72 -18.33 -19.09 2.91
C PRO A 72 -16.95 -19.03 2.23
N THR A 73 -16.90 -19.17 0.91
CA THR A 73 -15.66 -18.96 0.15
C THR A 73 -15.33 -17.47 0.11
N ILE A 74 -14.13 -17.11 0.56
CA ILE A 74 -13.60 -15.76 0.46
C ILE A 74 -12.83 -15.58 -0.84
N THR A 75 -13.17 -14.55 -1.60
CA THR A 75 -12.44 -14.14 -2.82
C THR A 75 -11.60 -12.88 -2.57
N ALA A 76 -10.62 -12.64 -3.44
CA ALA A 76 -9.78 -11.44 -3.37
C ALA A 76 -10.60 -10.14 -3.47
N GLN A 77 -11.68 -10.14 -4.25
CA GLN A 77 -12.62 -9.02 -4.38
C GLN A 77 -13.46 -8.81 -3.11
N GLN A 78 -13.41 -9.67 -2.11
CA GLN A 78 -14.10 -9.43 -0.83
C GLN A 78 -13.18 -8.79 0.20
N LEU A 79 -11.88 -8.67 -0.08
CA LEU A 79 -10.94 -7.99 0.79
C LEU A 79 -11.02 -6.46 0.59
N GLY A 80 -10.92 -5.73 1.69
CA GLY A 80 -10.97 -4.27 1.71
C GLY A 80 -12.36 -3.68 1.53
N ASP A 81 -12.41 -2.39 1.21
CA ASP A 81 -13.62 -1.61 1.07
C ASP A 81 -14.18 -1.71 -0.37
N PRO A 82 -15.41 -2.20 -0.57
CA PRO A 82 -16.03 -2.25 -1.90
C PRO A 82 -16.23 -0.87 -2.52
N GLU A 83 -16.36 0.20 -1.73
CA GLU A 83 -16.50 1.56 -2.23
C GLU A 83 -15.21 2.10 -2.83
N PHE A 84 -14.03 1.65 -2.37
CA PHE A 84 -12.76 1.95 -3.05
C PHE A 84 -12.80 1.44 -4.49
N ARG A 85 -13.18 0.17 -4.66
CA ARG A 85 -13.29 -0.47 -5.97
C ARG A 85 -14.27 0.23 -6.89
N ARG A 86 -15.47 0.53 -6.38
CA ARG A 86 -16.51 1.24 -7.13
C ARG A 86 -16.07 2.66 -7.50
N PHE A 87 -15.41 3.37 -6.59
CA PHE A 87 -15.03 4.77 -6.78
C PHE A 87 -13.89 4.91 -7.79
N TYR A 88 -12.91 4.01 -7.79
CA TYR A 88 -11.79 4.04 -8.75
C TYR A 88 -12.00 3.18 -10.00
N GLY A 89 -13.06 2.37 -10.06
CA GLY A 89 -13.33 1.48 -11.18
C GLY A 89 -12.32 0.33 -11.27
N VAL A 90 -11.99 -0.27 -10.13
CA VAL A 90 -10.97 -1.33 -10.03
C VAL A 90 -11.52 -2.64 -9.46
N ASP A 91 -10.91 -3.76 -9.85
CA ASP A 91 -11.36 -5.10 -9.49
C ASP A 91 -10.89 -5.54 -8.09
N LEU A 92 -9.80 -4.97 -7.58
CA LEU A 92 -9.25 -5.28 -6.25
C LEU A 92 -9.04 -4.01 -5.43
N ALA A 93 -9.16 -4.13 -4.10
CA ALA A 93 -8.77 -3.09 -3.15
C ALA A 93 -7.24 -3.04 -3.00
N TYR A 94 -6.55 -2.77 -4.10
CA TYR A 94 -5.11 -2.85 -4.27
C TYR A 94 -4.63 -1.73 -5.20
N ALA A 95 -3.48 -1.15 -4.90
CA ALA A 95 -2.80 -0.22 -5.79
C ALA A 95 -1.28 -0.44 -5.80
N THR A 96 -0.62 -0.04 -6.89
CA THR A 96 0.84 0.17 -6.88
C THR A 96 1.13 1.64 -6.59
N GLY A 97 1.94 1.88 -5.56
CA GLY A 97 2.37 3.23 -5.21
C GLY A 97 3.39 3.77 -6.21
N ALA A 98 3.48 5.09 -6.33
CA ALA A 98 4.46 5.70 -7.21
C ALA A 98 5.89 5.42 -6.77
N MET A 99 6.76 5.25 -7.77
CA MET A 99 8.20 5.11 -7.61
C MET A 99 8.84 6.15 -8.54
N ALA A 100 9.65 7.05 -7.97
CA ALA A 100 10.13 8.27 -8.61
C ALA A 100 10.89 8.03 -9.92
N ASN A 101 11.10 9.11 -10.68
CA ASN A 101 11.88 9.12 -11.93
C ASN A 101 11.37 8.12 -12.98
N GLY A 102 10.06 7.87 -13.03
CA GLY A 102 9.45 6.93 -13.96
C GLY A 102 9.75 5.46 -13.68
N ILE A 103 10.21 5.09 -12.49
CA ILE A 103 10.34 3.68 -12.08
C ILE A 103 8.96 3.02 -12.08
N SER A 104 7.95 3.71 -11.52
CA SER A 104 6.56 3.40 -11.85
C SER A 104 6.26 4.00 -13.20
N SER A 105 6.60 3.22 -14.23
CA SER A 105 6.63 3.60 -15.64
C SER A 105 5.23 3.64 -16.26
N GLU A 106 5.14 4.14 -17.49
CA GLU A 106 3.92 3.99 -18.28
C GLU A 106 3.57 2.53 -18.51
N GLU A 107 4.55 1.66 -18.78
CA GLU A 107 4.31 0.22 -18.97
C GLU A 107 3.67 -0.42 -17.74
N LEU A 108 4.14 -0.06 -16.54
CA LEU A 108 3.60 -0.57 -15.28
C LEU A 108 2.17 -0.09 -15.07
N VAL A 109 1.92 1.22 -15.22
CA VAL A 109 0.59 1.80 -15.04
C VAL A 109 -0.40 1.27 -16.08
N ILE A 110 0.03 1.11 -17.34
CA ILE A 110 -0.79 0.54 -18.42
C ILE A 110 -1.11 -0.93 -18.15
N ALA A 111 -0.14 -1.72 -17.70
CA ALA A 111 -0.38 -3.12 -17.35
C ALA A 111 -1.39 -3.25 -16.21
N MET A 112 -1.23 -2.46 -15.14
CA MET A 112 -2.17 -2.40 -14.02
C MET A 112 -3.57 -1.97 -14.48
N GLY A 113 -3.69 -0.88 -15.23
CA GLY A 113 -4.97 -0.36 -15.68
C GLY A 113 -5.71 -1.31 -16.63
N LYS A 114 -4.99 -2.02 -17.52
CA LYS A 114 -5.59 -3.05 -18.39
C LYS A 114 -6.13 -4.25 -17.61
N ALA A 115 -5.62 -4.51 -16.42
CA ALA A 115 -6.13 -5.49 -15.48
C ALA A 115 -7.20 -4.92 -14.52
N ASN A 116 -7.70 -3.69 -14.79
CA ASN A 116 -8.59 -2.94 -13.89
C ASN A 116 -8.03 -2.80 -12.46
N LEU A 117 -6.73 -2.58 -12.33
CA LEU A 117 -6.07 -2.31 -11.05
C LEU A 117 -5.46 -0.92 -11.07
N LEU A 118 -5.41 -0.27 -9.90
CA LEU A 118 -4.87 1.10 -9.81
C LEU A 118 -3.33 1.07 -9.80
N GLY A 119 -2.71 1.88 -10.66
CA GLY A 119 -1.29 2.17 -10.60
C GLY A 119 -1.01 3.67 -10.68
N SER A 120 -0.06 4.14 -9.88
CA SER A 120 0.32 5.55 -9.81
C SER A 120 1.64 5.80 -10.55
N PHE A 121 1.60 6.64 -11.60
CA PHE A 121 2.78 6.99 -12.39
C PHE A 121 3.79 7.80 -11.57
N GLY A 122 5.07 7.43 -11.71
CA GLY A 122 6.21 7.99 -10.98
C GLY A 122 6.68 9.35 -11.50
N ALA A 123 5.86 10.40 -11.37
CA ALA A 123 6.17 11.73 -11.92
C ALA A 123 7.30 12.49 -11.18
N ALA A 124 7.54 12.18 -9.90
CA ALA A 124 8.57 12.85 -9.10
C ALA A 124 9.95 12.83 -9.76
N GLY A 125 10.61 13.99 -9.84
CA GLY A 125 11.94 14.16 -10.44
C GLY A 125 11.97 14.30 -11.97
N LEU A 126 10.87 14.01 -12.66
CA LEU A 126 10.76 14.16 -14.12
C LEU A 126 10.49 15.61 -14.51
N VAL A 127 11.00 16.01 -15.68
CA VAL A 127 10.72 17.33 -16.26
C VAL A 127 9.29 17.39 -16.81
N PRO A 128 8.64 18.57 -16.86
CA PRO A 128 7.24 18.70 -17.30
C PRO A 128 6.92 18.04 -18.64
N GLU A 129 7.81 18.14 -19.62
CA GLU A 129 7.60 17.56 -20.95
C GLU A 129 7.57 16.02 -20.92
N ARG A 130 8.38 15.41 -20.05
CA ARG A 130 8.38 13.96 -19.86
C ARG A 130 7.08 13.49 -19.19
N VAL A 131 6.55 14.28 -18.25
CA VAL A 131 5.26 14.02 -17.60
C VAL A 131 4.12 14.17 -18.61
N ARG A 132 4.11 15.22 -19.44
CA ARG A 132 3.15 15.41 -20.54
C ARG A 132 3.11 14.21 -21.48
N SER A 133 4.28 13.74 -21.92
CA SER A 133 4.41 12.56 -22.77
C SER A 133 3.85 11.29 -22.10
N ALA A 134 4.09 11.12 -20.79
CA ALA A 134 3.54 9.99 -20.03
C ALA A 134 2.01 10.04 -19.94
N ILE A 135 1.44 11.24 -19.70
CA ILE A 135 -0.02 11.45 -19.66
C ILE A 135 -0.64 11.00 -20.98
N HIS A 136 -0.13 11.49 -22.12
CA HIS A 136 -0.67 11.14 -23.43
C HIS A 136 -0.62 9.64 -23.70
N ARG A 137 0.52 9.01 -23.42
CA ARG A 137 0.71 7.56 -23.62
C ARG A 137 -0.21 6.72 -22.74
N ILE A 138 -0.34 7.07 -21.46
CA ILE A 138 -1.20 6.36 -20.51
C ILE A 138 -2.68 6.54 -20.90
N GLN A 139 -3.10 7.75 -21.25
CA GLN A 139 -4.49 8.03 -21.68
C GLN A 139 -4.86 7.38 -23.00
N GLU A 140 -3.93 7.30 -23.95
CA GLU A 140 -4.15 6.57 -25.21
C GLU A 140 -4.41 5.08 -24.95
N ALA A 141 -3.67 4.48 -24.02
CA ALA A 141 -3.83 3.08 -23.66
C ALA A 141 -5.01 2.81 -22.71
N LEU A 142 -5.39 3.81 -21.89
CA LEU A 142 -6.40 3.73 -20.83
C LEU A 142 -7.35 4.94 -20.90
N PRO A 143 -8.17 5.09 -21.96
CA PRO A 143 -8.99 6.28 -22.16
C PRO A 143 -10.02 6.50 -21.04
N ASN A 144 -10.42 5.43 -20.36
CA ASN A 144 -11.38 5.46 -19.24
C ASN A 144 -10.72 5.12 -17.89
N GLY A 145 -9.38 5.13 -17.82
CA GLY A 145 -8.65 4.63 -16.66
C GLY A 145 -8.70 3.10 -16.50
N PRO A 146 -8.45 2.57 -15.29
CA PRO A 146 -7.97 3.29 -14.11
C PRO A 146 -6.47 3.60 -14.18
N TYR A 147 -6.07 4.79 -13.76
CA TYR A 147 -4.68 5.18 -13.51
C TYR A 147 -4.64 6.37 -12.54
N ALA A 148 -3.50 6.58 -11.88
CA ALA A 148 -3.21 7.76 -11.09
C ALA A 148 -1.85 8.36 -11.47
N PHE A 149 -1.63 9.62 -11.11
CA PHE A 149 -0.33 10.28 -11.23
C PHE A 149 0.14 10.75 -9.86
N ASN A 150 1.43 10.57 -9.57
CA ASN A 150 1.99 11.13 -8.36
C ASN A 150 2.08 12.65 -8.43
N LEU A 151 1.57 13.32 -7.41
CA LEU A 151 1.86 14.72 -7.13
C LEU A 151 2.75 14.76 -5.88
N ILE A 152 4.04 15.02 -6.07
CA ILE A 152 4.98 15.11 -4.96
C ILE A 152 5.10 16.55 -4.49
N HIS A 153 5.05 16.75 -3.17
CA HIS A 153 5.37 18.04 -2.57
C HIS A 153 6.88 18.28 -2.62
N SER A 154 7.29 19.49 -3.00
CA SER A 154 8.69 19.91 -3.02
C SER A 154 8.81 21.29 -2.38
N PRO A 155 9.06 21.38 -1.05
CA PRO A 155 9.02 22.64 -0.31
C PRO A 155 9.95 23.74 -0.86
N ASN A 156 11.07 23.35 -1.45
CA ASN A 156 12.06 24.27 -2.02
C ASN A 156 11.82 24.58 -3.51
N GLU A 157 10.86 23.93 -4.16
CA GLU A 157 10.62 24.00 -5.60
C GLU A 157 9.11 24.07 -5.92
N GLU A 158 8.42 25.07 -5.38
CA GLU A 158 6.97 25.28 -5.56
C GLU A 158 6.54 25.25 -7.04
N ASN A 159 7.40 25.72 -7.94
CA ASN A 159 7.16 25.74 -9.39
C ASN A 159 6.92 24.33 -9.96
N LEU A 160 7.55 23.28 -9.42
CA LEU A 160 7.34 21.91 -9.87
C LEU A 160 5.92 21.44 -9.58
N GLU A 161 5.47 21.65 -8.34
CA GLU A 161 4.13 21.26 -7.90
C GLU A 161 3.04 22.01 -8.68
N ARG A 162 3.22 23.34 -8.84
CA ARG A 162 2.31 24.18 -9.64
C ARG A 162 2.23 23.71 -11.10
N SER A 163 3.37 23.41 -11.71
CA SER A 163 3.44 22.97 -13.11
C SER A 163 2.81 21.60 -13.31
N ALA A 164 2.99 20.68 -12.37
CA ALA A 164 2.35 19.36 -12.39
C ALA A 164 0.82 19.49 -12.30
N VAL A 165 0.29 20.28 -11.36
CA VAL A 165 -1.16 20.53 -11.24
C VAL A 165 -1.72 21.17 -12.52
N ASN A 166 -1.01 22.13 -13.11
CA ASN A 166 -1.42 22.73 -14.38
C ASN A 166 -1.54 21.67 -15.49
N LEU A 167 -0.54 20.80 -15.64
CA LEU A 167 -0.57 19.70 -16.60
C LEU A 167 -1.74 18.73 -16.33
N PHE A 168 -1.95 18.35 -15.08
CA PHE A 168 -3.01 17.42 -14.72
C PHE A 168 -4.40 17.97 -15.04
N LEU A 169 -4.63 19.25 -14.75
CA LEU A 169 -5.88 19.93 -15.09
C LEU A 169 -6.04 20.13 -16.60
N GLU A 170 -4.97 20.48 -17.32
CA GLU A 170 -4.98 20.68 -18.78
C GLU A 170 -5.34 19.39 -19.53
N HIS A 171 -4.83 18.25 -19.07
CA HIS A 171 -5.01 16.95 -19.75
C HIS A 171 -6.07 16.06 -19.11
N GLY A 172 -6.83 16.53 -18.12
CA GLY A 172 -7.90 15.74 -17.49
C GLY A 172 -7.41 14.51 -16.72
N VAL A 173 -6.29 14.64 -16.01
CA VAL A 173 -5.81 13.62 -15.07
C VAL A 173 -6.65 13.70 -13.80
N ASN A 174 -7.56 12.74 -13.64
CA ASN A 174 -8.63 12.78 -12.65
C ASN A 174 -8.34 12.02 -11.34
N THR A 175 -7.16 11.41 -11.20
CA THR A 175 -6.72 10.76 -9.95
C THR A 175 -5.27 11.09 -9.68
N VAL A 176 -4.97 11.60 -8.49
CA VAL A 176 -3.59 11.82 -8.02
C VAL A 176 -3.28 11.03 -6.75
N GLU A 177 -2.03 10.62 -6.62
CA GLU A 177 -1.42 10.21 -5.35
C GLU A 177 -0.59 11.38 -4.81
N ALA A 178 -1.11 12.11 -3.84
CA ALA A 178 -0.41 13.22 -3.19
C ALA A 178 0.57 12.69 -2.12
N SER A 179 1.87 12.93 -2.29
CA SER A 179 2.91 12.41 -1.39
C SER A 179 3.91 13.46 -0.92
N ALA A 180 4.56 13.21 0.22
CA ALA A 180 5.56 14.08 0.85
C ALA A 180 5.05 15.45 1.35
N PHE A 181 3.73 15.67 1.36
CA PHE A 181 3.13 16.90 1.87
C PHE A 181 3.33 17.02 3.39
N LEU A 182 3.77 18.20 3.84
CA LEU A 182 3.84 18.56 5.27
C LEU A 182 2.56 19.25 5.75
N GLY A 183 1.75 19.72 4.80
CA GLY A 183 0.46 20.39 4.97
C GLY A 183 -0.14 20.65 3.59
N LEU A 184 -1.32 21.25 3.55
CA LEU A 184 -1.94 21.61 2.28
C LEU A 184 -1.19 22.78 1.62
N THR A 185 -1.19 22.78 0.30
CA THR A 185 -0.69 23.88 -0.53
C THR A 185 -1.84 24.44 -1.38
N PRO A 186 -1.72 25.67 -1.90
CA PRO A 186 -2.69 26.20 -2.86
C PRO A 186 -2.86 25.30 -4.10
N HIS A 187 -1.83 24.55 -4.51
CA HIS A 187 -1.85 23.76 -5.74
C HIS A 187 -2.68 22.48 -5.59
N ILE A 188 -2.51 21.71 -4.51
CA ILE A 188 -3.37 20.53 -4.26
C ILE A 188 -4.81 20.94 -3.97
N VAL A 189 -5.02 22.06 -3.25
CA VAL A 189 -6.37 22.62 -3.02
C VAL A 189 -7.03 22.99 -4.34
N ARG A 190 -6.30 23.63 -5.25
CA ARG A 190 -6.79 23.95 -6.60
C ARG A 190 -7.14 22.68 -7.38
N TYR A 191 -6.25 21.69 -7.40
CA TYR A 191 -6.50 20.43 -8.10
C TYR A 191 -7.82 19.80 -7.64
N ARG A 192 -8.00 19.69 -6.31
CA ARG A 192 -9.20 19.13 -5.70
C ARG A 192 -10.45 19.93 -6.05
N ALA A 193 -10.45 21.24 -5.80
CA ALA A 193 -11.62 22.10 -5.99
C ALA A 193 -12.02 22.26 -7.46
N ALA A 194 -11.06 22.33 -8.38
CA ALA A 194 -11.32 22.47 -9.81
C ALA A 194 -12.10 21.28 -10.41
N GLY A 195 -12.04 20.11 -9.78
CA GLY A 195 -12.78 18.92 -10.19
C GLY A 195 -14.20 18.84 -9.66
N LEU A 196 -14.67 19.84 -8.91
CA LEU A 196 -15.98 19.80 -8.26
C LEU A 196 -17.09 20.37 -9.14
N GLY A 197 -18.24 19.73 -9.07
CA GLY A 197 -19.49 20.17 -9.70
C GLY A 197 -20.70 19.57 -8.99
N VAL A 198 -21.86 19.68 -9.62
CA VAL A 198 -23.12 19.10 -9.14
C VAL A 198 -23.65 18.16 -10.21
N ASN A 199 -24.05 16.95 -9.83
CA ASN A 199 -24.63 15.96 -10.75
C ASN A 199 -26.11 16.27 -11.06
N ALA A 200 -26.74 15.49 -11.94
CA ALA A 200 -28.15 15.68 -12.30
C ALA A 200 -29.15 15.46 -11.14
N ALA A 201 -28.73 14.76 -10.07
CA ALA A 201 -29.53 14.52 -8.87
C ALA A 201 -29.36 15.62 -7.80
N GLY A 202 -28.43 16.56 -8.01
CA GLY A 202 -28.14 17.62 -7.05
C GLY A 202 -27.00 17.30 -6.07
N ASP A 203 -26.36 16.13 -6.17
CA ASP A 203 -25.25 15.76 -5.28
C ASP A 203 -23.91 16.31 -5.77
N ILE A 204 -22.94 16.41 -4.87
CA ILE A 204 -21.58 16.85 -5.19
C ILE A 204 -20.90 15.80 -6.09
N ALA A 205 -20.52 16.23 -7.29
CA ALA A 205 -19.72 15.45 -8.22
C ALA A 205 -18.23 15.74 -7.98
N ILE A 206 -17.48 14.69 -7.63
CA ILE A 206 -16.03 14.75 -7.41
C ILE A 206 -15.33 14.11 -8.61
N ASN A 207 -14.85 14.93 -9.55
CA ASN A 207 -14.16 14.43 -10.75
C ASN A 207 -12.65 14.26 -10.52
N ASN A 208 -12.03 15.17 -9.76
CA ASN A 208 -10.61 15.08 -9.40
C ASN A 208 -10.45 14.41 -8.04
N LYS A 209 -9.95 13.18 -8.06
CA LYS A 209 -9.79 12.31 -6.90
C LYS A 209 -8.39 12.43 -6.32
N ASP A 210 -8.29 12.40 -5.00
CA ASP A 210 -7.00 12.50 -4.30
C ASP A 210 -6.83 11.36 -3.30
N ILE A 211 -5.69 10.66 -3.44
CA ILE A 211 -5.19 9.66 -2.51
C ILE A 211 -3.97 10.25 -1.81
N ALA A 212 -4.13 10.73 -0.59
CA ALA A 212 -3.04 11.34 0.15
C ALA A 212 -2.23 10.28 0.90
N LYS A 213 -0.94 10.16 0.57
CA LYS A 213 -0.01 9.24 1.23
C LYS A 213 0.74 9.95 2.35
N VAL A 214 0.53 9.48 3.58
CA VAL A 214 0.98 10.13 4.82
C VAL A 214 1.48 9.10 5.83
N SER A 215 2.43 9.51 6.67
CA SER A 215 2.90 8.70 7.81
C SER A 215 2.57 9.33 9.17
N ARG A 216 2.03 10.56 9.19
CA ARG A 216 1.82 11.37 10.40
C ARG A 216 0.36 11.77 10.58
N ARG A 217 -0.10 11.76 11.83
CA ARG A 217 -1.50 12.08 12.20
C ARG A 217 -1.83 13.53 11.87
N GLU A 218 -0.89 14.44 12.07
CA GLU A 218 -1.04 15.87 11.83
C GLU A 218 -1.29 16.17 10.35
N THR A 219 -0.49 15.56 9.47
CA THR A 219 -0.66 15.66 8.01
C THR A 219 -1.95 14.99 7.56
N ALA A 220 -2.24 13.77 8.05
CA ALA A 220 -3.47 13.05 7.74
C ALA A 220 -4.71 13.88 8.04
N SER A 221 -4.73 14.56 9.20
CA SER A 221 -5.83 15.45 9.59
C SER A 221 -6.08 16.53 8.55
N LYS A 222 -5.04 17.13 7.96
CA LYS A 222 -5.21 18.19 6.96
C LYS A 222 -5.89 17.69 5.69
N PHE A 223 -5.63 16.46 5.26
CA PHE A 223 -6.26 15.86 4.09
C PHE A 223 -7.67 15.31 4.37
N MET A 224 -7.96 14.96 5.62
CA MET A 224 -9.29 14.50 6.04
C MET A 224 -10.27 15.65 6.33
N GLU A 225 -9.78 16.85 6.54
CA GLU A 225 -10.59 18.06 6.70
C GLU A 225 -10.90 18.72 5.34
N PRO A 226 -11.92 19.59 5.27
CA PRO A 226 -12.19 20.37 4.07
C PRO A 226 -11.09 21.38 3.78
N ALA A 227 -11.05 21.88 2.54
CA ALA A 227 -10.09 22.91 2.15
C ALA A 227 -10.23 24.18 3.02
N PRO A 228 -9.12 24.79 3.49
CA PRO A 228 -9.17 26.02 4.28
C PRO A 228 -9.81 27.18 3.50
N ALA A 229 -10.74 27.90 4.15
CA ALA A 229 -11.47 29.00 3.52
C ALA A 229 -10.55 30.08 2.93
N GLU A 230 -9.45 30.42 3.61
CA GLU A 230 -8.48 31.41 3.14
C GLU A 230 -7.82 30.98 1.81
N MET A 231 -7.46 29.70 1.67
CA MET A 231 -6.89 29.18 0.43
C MET A 231 -7.93 29.20 -0.70
N LEU A 232 -9.17 28.79 -0.42
CA LEU A 232 -10.26 28.82 -1.40
C LEU A 232 -10.56 30.24 -1.88
N GLN A 233 -10.66 31.21 -0.96
CA GLN A 233 -10.88 32.62 -1.29
C GLN A 233 -9.75 33.18 -2.16
N ALA A 234 -8.49 32.87 -1.83
CA ALA A 234 -7.35 33.28 -2.65
C ALA A 234 -7.39 32.69 -4.06
N LEU A 235 -7.80 31.42 -4.20
CA LEU A 235 -7.94 30.77 -5.51
C LEU A 235 -9.09 31.34 -6.35
N VAL A 236 -10.23 31.68 -5.71
CA VAL A 236 -11.34 32.38 -6.37
C VAL A 236 -10.92 33.77 -6.84
N ALA A 237 -10.24 34.54 -5.98
CA ALA A 237 -9.75 35.88 -6.32
C ALA A 237 -8.75 35.87 -7.50
N GLN A 238 -8.00 34.78 -7.66
CA GLN A 238 -7.09 34.56 -8.79
C GLN A 238 -7.80 34.02 -10.05
N GLY A 239 -9.11 33.71 -9.98
CA GLY A 239 -9.87 33.13 -11.08
C GLY A 239 -9.48 31.67 -11.40
N LEU A 240 -8.83 30.97 -10.46
CA LEU A 240 -8.35 29.60 -10.67
C LEU A 240 -9.42 28.54 -10.38
N ILE A 241 -10.44 28.91 -9.60
CA ILE A 241 -11.66 28.14 -9.33
C ILE A 241 -12.87 29.09 -9.26
N THR A 242 -14.08 28.57 -9.40
CA THR A 242 -15.33 29.33 -9.25
C THR A 242 -15.79 29.43 -7.79
N GLU A 243 -16.66 30.38 -7.48
CA GLU A 243 -17.31 30.47 -6.15
C GLU A 243 -18.10 29.20 -5.81
N GLN A 244 -18.77 28.60 -6.80
CA GLN A 244 -19.48 27.33 -6.62
C GLN A 244 -18.51 26.20 -6.25
N GLN A 245 -17.37 26.10 -6.93
CA GLN A 245 -16.34 25.10 -6.61
C GLN A 245 -15.79 25.30 -5.20
N ALA A 246 -15.52 26.54 -4.79
CA ALA A 246 -15.09 26.85 -3.42
C ALA A 246 -16.14 26.46 -2.37
N HIS A 247 -17.42 26.74 -2.64
CA HIS A 247 -18.52 26.35 -1.74
C HIS A 247 -18.65 24.83 -1.61
N LEU A 248 -18.49 24.08 -2.71
CA LEU A 248 -18.51 22.61 -2.70
C LEU A 248 -17.28 22.03 -1.97
N ALA A 249 -16.10 22.63 -2.17
CA ALA A 249 -14.84 22.18 -1.56
C ALA A 249 -14.85 22.29 -0.02
N ALA A 250 -15.67 23.18 0.54
CA ALA A 250 -15.84 23.33 1.99
C ALA A 250 -16.71 22.21 2.63
N GLN A 251 -17.35 21.36 1.82
CA GLN A 251 -18.30 20.32 2.26
C GLN A 251 -17.76 18.89 2.13
N ILE A 252 -16.57 18.74 1.54
CA ILE A 252 -15.94 17.44 1.29
C ILE A 252 -14.53 17.44 1.88
N PRO A 253 -13.95 16.26 2.16
CA PRO A 253 -12.55 16.19 2.55
C PRO A 253 -11.63 16.54 1.38
N MET A 254 -10.43 17.02 1.71
CA MET A 254 -9.36 17.28 0.74
C MET A 254 -8.96 16.03 -0.04
N ALA A 255 -8.87 14.87 0.62
CA ALA A 255 -8.62 13.58 0.00
C ALA A 255 -9.80 12.61 0.17
N ASP A 256 -10.05 11.78 -0.84
CA ASP A 256 -11.06 10.71 -0.78
C ASP A 256 -10.54 9.51 0.02
N ASP A 257 -9.24 9.30 -0.05
CA ASP A 257 -8.54 8.17 0.51
C ASP A 257 -7.21 8.61 1.14
N ILE A 258 -6.87 8.02 2.28
CA ILE A 258 -5.59 8.23 2.96
C ILE A 258 -4.80 6.93 2.93
N THR A 259 -3.64 6.93 2.29
CA THR A 259 -2.69 5.82 2.37
C THR A 259 -1.78 6.05 3.56
N VAL A 260 -1.90 5.19 4.59
CA VAL A 260 -0.97 5.19 5.72
C VAL A 260 0.32 4.49 5.30
N GLU A 261 1.38 5.26 5.10
CA GLU A 261 2.71 4.74 4.77
C GLU A 261 3.51 4.49 6.04
N ALA A 262 3.71 3.21 6.34
CA ALA A 262 4.58 2.71 7.38
C ALA A 262 6.02 2.59 6.85
N ASP A 263 6.87 1.78 7.49
CA ASP A 263 8.22 1.49 6.98
C ASP A 263 8.21 1.01 5.52
N SER A 264 8.83 1.78 4.64
CA SER A 264 8.79 1.59 3.19
C SER A 264 10.17 1.84 2.54
N GLY A 265 10.32 1.46 1.27
CA GLY A 265 11.52 1.82 0.49
C GLY A 265 11.44 3.28 0.03
N GLY A 266 12.58 3.96 -0.05
CA GLY A 266 12.62 5.39 -0.32
C GLY A 266 12.40 6.21 0.95
N HIS A 267 11.78 7.39 0.85
CA HIS A 267 11.53 8.23 2.02
C HIS A 267 10.57 7.55 3.00
N THR A 268 11.02 7.40 4.25
CA THR A 268 10.28 6.74 5.32
C THR A 268 10.71 7.31 6.66
N ASP A 269 9.80 7.41 7.62
CA ASP A 269 10.12 7.62 9.03
C ASP A 269 10.02 6.33 9.87
N ASN A 270 10.13 5.18 9.19
CA ASN A 270 10.26 3.82 9.71
C ASN A 270 9.18 3.44 10.74
N ARG A 271 7.96 3.95 10.55
CA ARG A 271 6.88 3.69 11.50
C ARG A 271 6.37 2.26 11.40
N PRO A 272 6.07 1.60 12.52
CA PRO A 272 5.39 0.31 12.49
C PRO A 272 3.97 0.45 11.94
N LEU A 273 3.62 -0.35 10.92
CA LEU A 273 2.27 -0.36 10.34
C LEU A 273 1.21 -0.69 11.39
N VAL A 274 1.51 -1.67 12.24
CA VAL A 274 0.61 -2.17 13.30
C VAL A 274 0.25 -1.13 14.37
N CYS A 275 1.04 -0.06 14.48
CA CYS A 275 0.74 1.06 15.38
C CYS A 275 0.06 2.22 14.64
N THR A 276 0.56 2.53 13.45
CA THR A 276 0.18 3.75 12.73
C THR A 276 -1.19 3.61 12.06
N LEU A 277 -1.47 2.47 11.43
CA LEU A 277 -2.73 2.26 10.72
C LEU A 277 -3.96 2.39 11.67
N PRO A 278 -4.04 1.69 12.82
CA PRO A 278 -5.15 1.87 13.75
C PRO A 278 -5.26 3.29 14.31
N SER A 279 -4.15 4.01 14.46
CA SER A 279 -4.15 5.40 14.92
C SER A 279 -4.85 6.33 13.91
N ILE A 280 -4.53 6.18 12.63
CA ILE A 280 -5.14 6.98 11.56
C ILE A 280 -6.58 6.57 11.28
N ILE A 281 -6.94 5.29 11.43
CA ILE A 281 -8.35 4.85 11.37
C ILE A 281 -9.18 5.55 12.45
N ARG A 282 -8.69 5.65 13.70
CA ARG A 282 -9.39 6.40 14.76
C ARG A 282 -9.53 7.88 14.42
N LEU A 283 -8.50 8.49 13.84
CA LEU A 283 -8.60 9.88 13.37
C LEU A 283 -9.72 10.03 12.32
N ARG A 284 -9.79 9.09 11.37
CA ARG A 284 -10.87 9.08 10.36
C ARG A 284 -12.22 9.03 11.03
N ASP A 285 -12.42 8.14 11.99
CA ASP A 285 -13.70 7.98 12.69
C ASP A 285 -14.08 9.27 13.45
N GLU A 286 -13.13 9.91 14.13
CA GLU A 286 -13.31 11.21 14.81
C GLU A 286 -13.75 12.31 13.84
N LEU A 287 -13.08 12.44 12.69
CA LEU A 287 -13.37 13.48 11.71
C LEU A 287 -14.65 13.17 10.92
N GLN A 288 -14.94 11.91 10.64
CA GLN A 288 -16.20 11.50 10.05
C GLN A 288 -17.37 11.84 10.98
N ALA A 289 -17.24 11.64 12.30
CA ALA A 289 -18.27 12.04 13.26
C ALA A 289 -18.44 13.58 13.35
N LYS A 290 -17.35 14.33 13.18
CA LYS A 290 -17.34 15.81 13.19
C LYS A 290 -18.00 16.42 11.95
N TYR A 291 -17.59 15.97 10.77
CA TYR A 291 -18.01 16.58 9.50
C TYR A 291 -19.20 15.87 8.84
N ASN A 292 -19.46 14.61 9.21
CA ASN A 292 -20.55 13.80 8.68
C ASN A 292 -20.60 13.79 7.15
N TYR A 293 -19.45 13.57 6.50
CA TYR A 293 -19.38 13.49 5.04
C TYR A 293 -20.29 12.38 4.52
N GLU A 294 -20.96 12.64 3.40
CA GLU A 294 -21.83 11.66 2.75
C GLU A 294 -21.09 10.35 2.42
N ARG A 295 -19.84 10.48 1.99
CA ARG A 295 -18.94 9.35 1.72
C ARG A 295 -17.84 9.36 2.77
N PRO A 296 -17.74 8.32 3.61
CA PRO A 296 -16.65 8.21 4.57
C PRO A 296 -15.30 8.14 3.88
N ILE A 297 -14.31 8.85 4.45
CA ILE A 297 -12.92 8.75 4.02
C ILE A 297 -12.43 7.32 4.28
N ARG A 298 -11.70 6.76 3.33
CA ARG A 298 -11.17 5.39 3.40
C ARG A 298 -9.69 5.43 3.75
N ILE A 299 -9.25 4.49 4.59
CA ILE A 299 -7.87 4.43 5.08
C ILE A 299 -7.20 3.19 4.53
N GLY A 300 -6.29 3.36 3.58
CA GLY A 300 -5.45 2.30 3.05
C GLY A 300 -4.13 2.14 3.83
N ALA A 301 -3.39 1.10 3.47
CA ALA A 301 -2.12 0.77 4.11
C ALA A 301 -1.00 0.56 3.07
N ALA A 302 0.17 1.10 3.35
CA ALA A 302 1.42 0.91 2.60
C ALA A 302 2.59 0.69 3.57
N GLY A 303 3.72 0.20 3.04
CA GLY A 303 4.92 -0.09 3.82
C GLY A 303 4.88 -1.49 4.45
N GLY A 304 5.89 -2.31 4.14
CA GLY A 304 5.98 -3.70 4.61
C GLY A 304 4.98 -4.70 4.00
N ILE A 305 4.11 -4.27 3.07
CA ILE A 305 3.11 -5.14 2.42
C ILE A 305 3.70 -5.72 1.14
N SER A 306 3.90 -7.04 1.12
CA SER A 306 4.52 -7.72 -0.02
C SER A 306 4.21 -9.22 -0.11
N THR A 307 3.45 -9.77 0.83
CA THR A 307 3.08 -11.19 0.87
C THR A 307 1.59 -11.33 1.18
N PRO A 308 0.99 -12.49 0.93
CA PRO A 308 -0.37 -12.81 1.39
C PRO A 308 -0.62 -12.50 2.86
N GLU A 309 0.31 -12.81 3.75
CA GLU A 309 0.19 -12.61 5.20
C GLU A 309 0.17 -11.13 5.56
N SER A 310 1.09 -10.34 5.01
CA SER A 310 1.19 -8.91 5.28
C SER A 310 -0.02 -8.14 4.72
N ALA A 311 -0.51 -8.51 3.53
CA ALA A 311 -1.74 -7.96 2.97
C ALA A 311 -2.96 -8.32 3.82
N LEU A 312 -3.12 -9.60 4.20
CA LEU A 312 -4.21 -10.02 5.07
C LEU A 312 -4.15 -9.30 6.42
N ALA A 313 -2.97 -9.17 7.03
CA ALA A 313 -2.80 -8.47 8.29
C ALA A 313 -3.26 -7.01 8.20
N ALA A 314 -2.94 -6.30 7.11
CA ALA A 314 -3.42 -4.94 6.87
C ALA A 314 -4.95 -4.88 6.79
N PHE A 315 -5.59 -5.77 6.04
CA PHE A 315 -7.05 -5.85 5.96
C PHE A 315 -7.68 -6.18 7.33
N MET A 316 -7.10 -7.11 8.10
CA MET A 316 -7.57 -7.46 9.44
C MET A 316 -7.45 -6.30 10.44
N MET A 317 -6.55 -5.36 10.21
CA MET A 317 -6.43 -4.11 10.99
C MET A 317 -7.41 -3.02 10.54
N GLY A 318 -8.16 -3.23 9.45
CA GLY A 318 -9.17 -2.31 8.94
C GLY A 318 -8.73 -1.47 7.73
N ALA A 319 -7.67 -1.87 7.01
CA ALA A 319 -7.31 -1.20 5.77
C ALA A 319 -8.42 -1.33 4.71
N ALA A 320 -8.82 -0.22 4.10
CA ALA A 320 -9.76 -0.16 2.99
C ALA A 320 -9.15 -0.71 1.69
N TYR A 321 -7.84 -0.54 1.51
CA TYR A 321 -7.06 -1.06 0.39
C TYR A 321 -5.59 -1.20 0.83
N VAL A 322 -4.81 -1.97 0.08
CA VAL A 322 -3.37 -2.12 0.31
C VAL A 322 -2.56 -1.57 -0.86
N VAL A 323 -1.37 -1.08 -0.57
CA VAL A 323 -0.45 -0.51 -1.55
C VAL A 323 0.90 -1.20 -1.47
N THR A 324 1.43 -1.60 -2.62
CA THR A 324 2.78 -2.15 -2.75
C THR A 324 3.71 -1.15 -3.43
N GLY A 325 5.00 -1.26 -3.12
CA GLY A 325 6.06 -0.40 -3.67
C GLY A 325 7.27 -1.23 -4.09
N SER A 326 8.13 -1.59 -3.13
CA SER A 326 9.40 -2.29 -3.37
C SER A 326 9.28 -3.45 -4.37
N VAL A 327 8.32 -4.35 -4.18
CA VAL A 327 8.14 -5.55 -5.04
C VAL A 327 7.88 -5.20 -6.50
N ASN A 328 7.22 -4.06 -6.76
CA ASN A 328 6.89 -3.64 -8.11
C ASN A 328 8.12 -3.19 -8.87
N GLN A 329 9.14 -2.63 -8.20
CA GLN A 329 10.40 -2.25 -8.84
C GLN A 329 11.17 -3.45 -9.41
N ALA A 330 10.98 -4.65 -8.85
CA ALA A 330 11.57 -5.88 -9.37
C ALA A 330 10.78 -6.50 -10.53
N CYS A 331 9.64 -5.93 -10.91
CA CYS A 331 8.82 -6.44 -12.01
C CYS A 331 9.33 -5.97 -13.37
N LEU A 332 9.03 -6.73 -14.41
CA LEU A 332 9.45 -6.46 -15.79
C LEU A 332 9.01 -5.08 -16.27
N GLU A 333 7.82 -4.66 -15.90
CA GLU A 333 7.21 -3.41 -16.36
C GLU A 333 7.88 -2.17 -15.74
N ALA A 334 8.55 -2.31 -14.58
CA ALA A 334 9.15 -1.16 -13.91
C ALA A 334 10.30 -0.53 -14.73
N GLY A 335 10.39 0.81 -14.66
CA GLY A 335 11.44 1.63 -15.27
C GLY A 335 12.79 1.54 -14.54
N ALA A 336 13.24 0.32 -14.25
CA ALA A 336 14.54 0.02 -13.65
C ALA A 336 15.35 -0.91 -14.56
N SER A 337 16.68 -0.81 -14.51
CA SER A 337 17.55 -1.66 -15.34
C SER A 337 17.48 -3.13 -14.94
N ASP A 338 17.77 -4.02 -15.90
CA ASP A 338 17.82 -5.47 -15.65
C ASP A 338 18.83 -5.84 -14.55
N HIS A 339 19.93 -5.09 -14.43
CA HIS A 339 20.89 -5.27 -13.34
C HIS A 339 20.23 -5.02 -11.99
N THR A 340 19.49 -3.92 -11.85
CA THR A 340 18.76 -3.56 -10.62
C THR A 340 17.68 -4.59 -10.30
N LYS A 341 16.88 -5.01 -11.29
CA LYS A 341 15.83 -6.05 -11.10
C LYS A 341 16.41 -7.38 -10.62
N ARG A 342 17.52 -7.83 -11.22
CA ARG A 342 18.24 -9.04 -10.75
C ARG A 342 18.78 -8.92 -9.34
N LEU A 343 19.27 -7.73 -8.97
CA LEU A 343 19.78 -7.48 -7.62
C LEU A 343 18.65 -7.46 -6.58
N LEU A 344 17.52 -6.82 -6.91
CA LEU A 344 16.31 -6.83 -6.07
C LEU A 344 15.76 -8.23 -5.85
N ALA A 345 15.80 -9.11 -6.86
CA ALA A 345 15.38 -10.51 -6.72
C ALA A 345 16.24 -11.34 -5.74
N GLN A 346 17.44 -10.88 -5.41
CA GLN A 346 18.36 -11.52 -4.47
C GLN A 346 18.36 -10.88 -3.07
N ALA A 347 17.62 -9.78 -2.89
CA ALA A 347 17.61 -9.03 -1.65
C ALA A 347 16.96 -9.85 -0.53
N GLN A 348 17.60 -9.87 0.64
CA GLN A 348 17.02 -10.35 1.88
C GLN A 348 16.42 -9.19 2.68
N MET A 349 15.64 -9.50 3.71
CA MET A 349 15.01 -8.48 4.55
C MET A 349 16.05 -7.57 5.24
N THR A 350 17.24 -8.11 5.53
CA THR A 350 18.36 -7.40 6.16
C THR A 350 19.26 -6.66 5.17
N ASP A 351 19.01 -6.75 3.87
CA ASP A 351 19.84 -6.15 2.83
C ASP A 351 19.47 -4.70 2.52
N VAL A 352 18.76 -4.02 3.44
CA VAL A 352 18.38 -2.61 3.33
C VAL A 352 18.93 -1.79 4.50
N THR A 353 19.13 -0.49 4.28
CA THR A 353 19.63 0.46 5.30
C THR A 353 19.13 1.86 4.98
N MET A 354 19.20 2.77 5.95
CA MET A 354 18.99 4.20 5.71
C MET A 354 20.23 4.84 5.10
N ALA A 355 20.02 5.82 4.22
CA ALA A 355 21.07 6.64 3.62
C ALA A 355 20.59 8.08 3.41
N PRO A 356 21.49 9.07 3.42
CA PRO A 356 21.14 10.47 3.14
C PRO A 356 20.39 10.65 1.82
N ALA A 357 19.27 11.38 1.87
CA ALA A 357 18.47 11.74 0.71
C ALA A 357 19.10 12.89 -0.07
N ALA A 358 18.84 12.95 -1.38
CA ALA A 358 19.34 14.03 -2.24
C ALA A 358 18.56 15.34 -2.01
N ASP A 359 17.25 15.21 -1.84
CA ASP A 359 16.34 16.25 -1.38
C ASP A 359 16.46 16.40 0.14
N MET A 360 16.53 17.65 0.60
CA MET A 360 16.71 17.97 2.02
C MET A 360 17.97 17.34 2.66
N PHE A 361 18.99 17.04 1.85
CA PHE A 361 20.31 16.54 2.29
C PHE A 361 20.88 17.39 3.43
N GLU A 362 20.77 18.72 3.29
CA GLU A 362 21.27 19.69 4.26
C GLU A 362 20.56 19.61 5.62
N MET A 363 19.35 19.03 5.67
CA MET A 363 18.55 18.84 6.88
C MET A 363 18.72 17.45 7.52
N GLY A 364 19.55 16.58 6.92
CA GLY A 364 19.79 15.23 7.43
C GLY A 364 18.63 14.27 7.21
N VAL A 365 17.80 14.52 6.20
CA VAL A 365 16.74 13.57 5.82
C VAL A 365 17.38 12.34 5.20
N GLU A 366 16.88 11.17 5.57
CA GLU A 366 17.31 9.88 5.06
C GLU A 366 16.17 9.16 4.33
N LEU A 367 16.55 8.16 3.54
CA LEU A 367 15.67 7.26 2.82
C LEU A 367 16.19 5.82 2.91
N GLN A 368 15.30 4.84 2.79
CA GLN A 368 15.62 3.42 2.88
C GLN A 368 16.00 2.85 1.50
N VAL A 369 17.20 2.26 1.42
CA VAL A 369 17.84 1.79 0.20
C VAL A 369 18.41 0.40 0.36
N LEU A 370 18.59 -0.29 -0.76
CA LEU A 370 19.33 -1.53 -0.82
C LEU A 370 20.82 -1.29 -0.54
N GLN A 371 21.43 -2.10 0.33
CA GLN A 371 22.87 -2.11 0.60
C GLN A 371 23.61 -3.30 -0.03
N ARG A 372 22.89 -4.34 -0.45
CA ARG A 372 23.50 -5.46 -1.17
C ARG A 372 23.86 -5.06 -2.60
N GLY A 373 25.08 -5.40 -3.03
CA GLY A 373 25.53 -5.22 -4.41
C GLY A 373 25.77 -3.78 -4.85
N THR A 374 25.75 -2.83 -3.91
CA THR A 374 26.05 -1.41 -4.15
C THR A 374 26.77 -0.82 -2.94
N MET A 375 27.67 0.15 -3.15
CA MET A 375 28.31 0.95 -2.10
C MET A 375 27.60 2.30 -1.89
N PHE A 376 26.51 2.56 -2.60
CA PHE A 376 25.79 3.84 -2.51
C PHE A 376 25.51 4.25 -1.06
N PRO A 377 24.93 3.40 -0.17
CA PRO A 377 24.58 3.85 1.18
C PRO A 377 25.81 4.32 1.98
N MET A 378 26.92 3.57 1.89
CA MET A 378 28.18 3.92 2.55
C MET A 378 28.78 5.21 1.99
N ARG A 379 28.73 5.39 0.67
CA ARG A 379 29.23 6.60 -0.01
C ARG A 379 28.37 7.82 0.33
N ALA A 380 27.05 7.69 0.31
CA ALA A 380 26.12 8.75 0.69
C ALA A 380 26.32 9.19 2.15
N GLN A 381 26.45 8.22 3.07
CA GLN A 381 26.74 8.50 4.48
C GLN A 381 28.05 9.27 4.63
N LYS A 382 29.10 8.84 3.92
CA LYS A 382 30.40 9.53 3.94
C LYS A 382 30.30 10.98 3.44
N LEU A 383 29.51 11.24 2.39
CA LEU A 383 29.27 12.61 1.92
C LEU A 383 28.59 13.45 2.99
N TYR A 384 27.62 12.90 3.72
CA TYR A 384 26.94 13.61 4.80
C TYR A 384 27.84 13.88 5.99
N GLU A 385 28.67 12.92 6.40
CA GLU A 385 29.68 13.11 7.45
C GLU A 385 30.65 14.26 7.10
N LEU A 386 31.18 14.27 5.88
CA LEU A 386 32.06 15.34 5.41
C LEU A 386 31.32 16.67 5.34
N TYR A 387 30.06 16.67 4.88
CA TYR A 387 29.23 17.86 4.86
C TYR A 387 29.03 18.44 6.26
N GLN A 388 28.79 17.61 7.27
CA GLN A 388 28.65 18.08 8.66
C GLN A 388 29.97 18.60 9.24
N GLN A 389 31.08 17.93 8.94
CA GLN A 389 32.38 18.20 9.56
C GLN A 389 33.11 19.43 9.02
N TYR A 390 32.98 19.76 7.73
CA TYR A 390 33.78 20.78 7.05
C TYR A 390 32.91 21.91 6.50
N ASP A 391 33.42 23.15 6.45
CA ASP A 391 32.64 24.30 5.98
C ASP A 391 32.70 24.52 4.47
N SER A 392 33.70 23.95 3.81
CA SER A 392 33.88 23.99 2.36
C SER A 392 34.54 22.72 1.82
N ILE A 393 34.49 22.53 0.50
CA ILE A 393 35.24 21.47 -0.19
C ILE A 393 36.77 21.64 -0.10
N ASP A 394 37.23 22.83 0.23
CA ASP A 394 38.65 23.18 0.34
C ASP A 394 39.19 22.83 1.74
N ASP A 395 38.31 22.72 2.74
CA ASP A 395 38.66 22.30 4.11
C ASP A 395 38.76 20.77 4.26
N ILE A 396 38.27 20.00 3.27
CA ILE A 396 38.33 18.53 3.29
C ILE A 396 39.81 18.09 3.17
N PRO A 397 40.32 17.24 4.09
CA PRO A 397 41.70 16.76 4.04
C PRO A 397 42.03 16.13 2.69
N THR A 398 43.19 16.48 2.13
CA THR A 398 43.59 16.10 0.76
C THR A 398 43.44 14.61 0.49
N ALA A 399 43.80 13.75 1.45
CA ALA A 399 43.66 12.30 1.30
C ALA A 399 42.20 11.83 1.19
N GLU A 400 41.28 12.46 1.93
CA GLU A 400 39.85 12.15 1.85
C GLU A 400 39.24 12.69 0.55
N ARG A 401 39.61 13.91 0.16
CA ARG A 401 39.20 14.51 -1.11
C ARG A 401 39.62 13.65 -2.31
N GLN A 402 40.87 13.19 -2.34
CA GLN A 402 41.35 12.29 -3.40
C GLN A 402 40.55 10.98 -3.47
N LYS A 403 40.13 10.41 -2.33
CA LYS A 403 39.26 9.22 -2.32
C LYS A 403 37.88 9.54 -2.90
N LEU A 404 37.29 10.68 -2.57
CA LEU A 404 35.99 11.09 -3.15
C LEU A 404 36.09 11.24 -4.66
N GLU A 405 37.08 11.98 -5.14
CA GLU A 405 37.25 12.27 -6.57
C GLU A 405 37.50 10.98 -7.37
N THR A 406 38.24 10.02 -6.81
CA THR A 406 38.55 8.76 -7.50
C THR A 406 37.45 7.69 -7.36
N GLN A 407 36.88 7.51 -6.17
CA GLN A 407 36.01 6.37 -5.86
C GLN A 407 34.51 6.70 -5.98
N VAL A 408 34.12 7.97 -5.83
CA VAL A 408 32.72 8.41 -5.79
C VAL A 408 32.39 9.25 -7.03
N PHE A 409 33.04 10.41 -7.18
CA PHE A 409 32.72 11.32 -8.29
C PHE A 409 33.30 10.84 -9.62
N LYS A 410 34.45 10.15 -9.58
CA LYS A 410 35.26 9.74 -10.75
C LYS A 410 35.75 10.92 -11.58
N THR A 411 35.82 12.10 -10.97
CA THR A 411 36.46 13.32 -11.46
C THR A 411 36.66 14.30 -10.29
N SER A 412 37.33 15.43 -10.55
CA SER A 412 37.56 16.50 -9.58
C SER A 412 36.27 17.16 -9.10
N LEU A 413 36.26 17.68 -7.87
CA LEU A 413 35.11 18.43 -7.35
C LEU A 413 34.87 19.74 -8.13
N GLU A 414 35.91 20.33 -8.72
CA GLU A 414 35.82 21.50 -9.60
C GLU A 414 35.03 21.21 -10.87
N GLU A 415 35.28 20.07 -11.52
CA GLU A 415 34.54 19.66 -12.73
C GLU A 415 33.07 19.38 -12.40
N ILE A 416 32.79 18.73 -11.27
CA ILE A 416 31.42 18.53 -10.80
C ILE A 416 30.73 19.88 -10.59
N TRP A 417 31.38 20.83 -9.94
CA TRP A 417 30.83 22.16 -9.72
C TRP A 417 30.53 22.90 -11.02
N ALA A 418 31.43 22.86 -12.01
CA ALA A 418 31.19 23.44 -13.33
C ALA A 418 29.96 22.81 -14.02
N GLY A 419 29.76 21.50 -13.87
CA GLY A 419 28.56 20.81 -14.32
C GLY A 419 27.30 21.27 -13.60
N CYS A 420 27.34 21.43 -12.27
CA CYS A 420 26.22 21.98 -11.48
C CYS A 420 25.84 23.40 -11.93
N VAL A 421 26.82 24.27 -12.16
CA VAL A 421 26.59 25.64 -12.66
C VAL A 421 25.86 25.59 -14.01
N SER A 422 26.30 24.75 -14.93
CA SER A 422 25.65 24.60 -16.24
C SER A 422 24.21 24.10 -16.10
N PHE A 423 23.98 23.06 -15.29
CA PHE A 423 22.67 22.47 -15.06
C PHE A 423 21.66 23.45 -14.42
N PHE A 424 22.07 24.16 -13.36
CA PHE A 424 21.16 25.07 -12.66
C PHE A 424 20.89 26.36 -13.43
N ASN A 425 21.81 26.83 -14.28
CA ASN A 425 21.53 27.97 -15.16
C ASN A 425 20.36 27.71 -16.12
N GLU A 426 20.15 26.46 -16.55
CA GLU A 426 19.05 26.09 -17.43
C GLU A 426 17.75 25.81 -16.68
N ARG A 427 17.84 25.20 -15.49
CA ARG A 427 16.68 24.66 -14.76
C ARG A 427 16.16 25.55 -13.63
N ASP A 428 17.06 26.06 -12.80
CA ASP A 428 16.73 26.89 -11.63
C ASP A 428 17.95 27.75 -11.19
N PRO A 429 18.14 28.92 -11.82
CA PRO A 429 19.26 29.81 -11.52
C PRO A 429 19.29 30.30 -10.06
N GLU A 430 18.16 30.29 -9.35
CA GLU A 430 18.09 30.74 -7.96
C GLU A 430 18.95 29.87 -7.02
N GLN A 431 19.17 28.59 -7.34
CA GLN A 431 20.08 27.74 -6.57
C GLN A 431 21.51 28.27 -6.57
N LEU A 432 21.97 28.80 -7.71
CA LEU A 432 23.32 29.36 -7.85
C LEU A 432 23.44 30.68 -7.10
N VAL A 433 22.42 31.54 -7.19
CA VAL A 433 22.35 32.79 -6.43
C VAL A 433 22.47 32.52 -4.94
N ARG A 434 21.73 31.52 -4.43
CA ARG A 434 21.76 31.18 -3.00
C ARG A 434 23.09 30.53 -2.57
N ALA A 435 23.81 29.89 -3.49
CA ALA A 435 25.14 29.30 -3.23
C ALA A 435 26.28 30.32 -3.33
N GLN A 436 26.05 31.49 -3.95
CA GLN A 436 27.06 32.53 -4.09
C GLN A 436 27.52 33.04 -2.72
N GLY A 437 28.83 33.02 -2.48
CA GLY A 437 29.40 33.42 -1.19
C GLY A 437 29.14 32.44 -0.03
N ASN A 438 28.58 31.26 -0.30
CA ASN A 438 28.30 30.23 0.69
C ASN A 438 29.01 28.90 0.33
N PRO A 439 30.25 28.69 0.80
CA PRO A 439 31.04 27.49 0.50
C PRO A 439 30.36 26.18 0.93
N LYS A 440 29.61 26.22 2.04
CA LYS A 440 28.86 25.07 2.56
C LYS A 440 27.77 24.63 1.59
N ARG A 441 27.02 25.60 1.05
CA ARG A 441 25.96 25.33 0.07
C ARG A 441 26.53 24.88 -1.27
N LYS A 442 27.67 25.43 -1.70
CA LYS A 442 28.42 24.91 -2.86
C LYS A 442 28.77 23.43 -2.66
N MET A 443 29.30 23.05 -1.50
CA MET A 443 29.60 21.65 -1.16
C MET A 443 28.36 20.77 -1.20
N ALA A 444 27.23 21.22 -0.62
CA ALA A 444 25.97 20.48 -0.68
C ALA A 444 25.52 20.21 -2.13
N LEU A 445 25.57 21.20 -3.01
CA LEU A 445 25.19 21.03 -4.42
C LEU A 445 26.09 20.02 -5.15
N ILE A 446 27.40 20.03 -4.87
CA ILE A 446 28.36 19.05 -5.41
C ILE A 446 28.02 17.64 -4.90
N PHE A 447 27.70 17.47 -3.62
CA PHE A 447 27.38 16.15 -3.07
C PHE A 447 26.02 15.64 -3.56
N ARG A 448 25.03 16.53 -3.66
CA ARG A 448 23.70 16.23 -4.21
C ARG A 448 23.74 15.84 -5.68
N TRP A 449 24.76 16.24 -6.45
CA TRP A 449 25.00 15.70 -7.80
C TRP A 449 25.14 14.17 -7.78
N TYR A 450 25.93 13.62 -6.85
CA TYR A 450 26.11 12.18 -6.72
C TYR A 450 24.82 11.51 -6.26
N LEU A 451 24.18 12.05 -5.23
CA LEU A 451 22.93 11.51 -4.66
C LEU A 451 21.76 11.55 -5.65
N GLY A 452 21.70 12.56 -6.52
CA GLY A 452 20.66 12.68 -7.54
C GLY A 452 20.91 11.75 -8.74
N LEU A 453 22.16 11.66 -9.21
CA LEU A 453 22.49 10.82 -10.37
C LEU A 453 22.55 9.33 -10.04
N SER A 454 22.85 8.93 -8.80
CA SER A 454 22.90 7.53 -8.38
C SER A 454 21.58 6.79 -8.61
N SER A 455 20.43 7.46 -8.41
CA SER A 455 19.11 6.91 -8.75
C SER A 455 18.96 6.74 -10.27
N ARG A 456 19.34 7.77 -11.05
CA ARG A 456 19.27 7.70 -12.52
C ARG A 456 20.16 6.59 -13.08
N TRP A 457 21.38 6.42 -12.56
CA TRP A 457 22.32 5.38 -12.99
C TRP A 457 21.72 3.98 -12.79
N SER A 458 21.03 3.75 -11.67
CA SER A 458 20.30 2.49 -11.43
C SER A 458 19.18 2.27 -12.44
N ASN A 459 18.39 3.31 -12.72
CA ASN A 459 17.24 3.21 -13.62
C ASN A 459 17.66 2.88 -15.06
N VAL A 460 18.68 3.58 -15.58
CA VAL A 460 19.14 3.39 -16.98
C VAL A 460 20.18 2.27 -17.13
N GLY A 461 20.75 1.78 -16.02
CA GLY A 461 21.78 0.74 -16.05
C GLY A 461 23.14 1.27 -16.53
N GLU A 462 23.56 2.43 -16.04
CA GLU A 462 24.80 3.11 -16.44
C GLU A 462 26.05 2.22 -16.26
N PRO A 463 26.73 1.83 -17.35
CA PRO A 463 27.90 0.96 -17.29
C PRO A 463 29.04 1.55 -16.43
N GLY A 464 29.58 0.74 -15.53
CA GLY A 464 30.67 1.13 -14.64
C GLY A 464 30.22 1.87 -13.38
N ARG A 465 28.94 2.22 -13.25
CA ARG A 465 28.36 2.86 -12.05
C ARG A 465 27.58 1.89 -11.16
N GLN A 466 27.66 0.58 -11.39
CA GLN A 466 26.86 -0.41 -10.65
C GLN A 466 27.02 -0.32 -9.12
N MET A 467 28.24 -0.09 -8.63
CA MET A 467 28.49 0.09 -7.19
C MET A 467 28.03 1.45 -6.64
N ASP A 468 27.54 2.35 -7.50
CA ASP A 468 26.98 3.66 -7.15
C ASP A 468 25.45 3.69 -7.27
N TYR A 469 24.80 2.59 -7.62
CA TYR A 469 23.35 2.57 -7.82
C TYR A 469 22.63 2.82 -6.50
N GLN A 470 21.81 3.86 -6.48
CA GLN A 470 20.83 4.08 -5.42
C GLN A 470 19.54 3.38 -5.80
N ILE A 471 19.17 2.37 -5.01
CA ILE A 471 17.98 1.55 -5.24
C ILE A 471 17.09 1.67 -4.00
N TRP A 472 15.97 2.39 -4.13
CA TRP A 472 15.02 2.58 -3.04
C TRP A 472 14.29 1.28 -2.76
N CYS A 473 14.52 0.68 -1.60
CA CYS A 473 14.03 -0.65 -1.31
C CYS A 473 13.84 -0.79 0.20
N GLY A 474 12.69 -1.29 0.61
CA GLY A 474 12.40 -1.64 2.01
C GLY A 474 12.41 -3.16 2.25
N PRO A 475 12.30 -3.60 3.51
CA PRO A 475 12.37 -5.02 3.90
C PRO A 475 11.29 -5.90 3.23
N ALA A 476 10.20 -5.28 2.76
CA ALA A 476 9.16 -5.93 1.97
C ALA A 476 9.69 -6.72 0.76
N MET A 477 10.77 -6.26 0.10
CA MET A 477 11.37 -7.02 -1.02
C MET A 477 11.93 -8.36 -0.54
N GLY A 478 12.64 -8.38 0.59
CA GLY A 478 13.17 -9.60 1.17
C GLY A 478 12.09 -10.58 1.58
N ALA A 479 11.05 -10.10 2.25
CA ALA A 479 9.89 -10.92 2.61
C ALA A 479 9.19 -11.53 1.37
N PHE A 480 9.07 -10.75 0.30
CA PHE A 480 8.53 -11.26 -0.97
C PHE A 480 9.44 -12.33 -1.57
N ASN A 481 10.75 -12.10 -1.65
CA ASN A 481 11.71 -13.05 -2.19
C ASN A 481 11.72 -14.37 -1.40
N ASP A 482 11.56 -14.33 -0.07
CA ASP A 482 11.41 -15.52 0.75
C ASP A 482 10.10 -16.26 0.48
N TRP A 483 8.99 -15.53 0.32
CA TRP A 483 7.69 -16.10 0.02
C TRP A 483 7.65 -16.79 -1.36
N VAL A 484 8.28 -16.21 -2.39
CA VAL A 484 8.27 -16.76 -3.75
C VAL A 484 9.38 -17.76 -4.04
N ARG A 485 10.22 -18.10 -3.06
CA ARG A 485 11.33 -19.03 -3.24
C ARG A 485 10.86 -20.41 -3.69
N GLY A 486 11.52 -20.97 -4.70
CA GLY A 486 11.17 -22.24 -5.32
C GLY A 486 9.95 -22.17 -6.24
N THR A 487 9.39 -20.98 -6.48
CA THR A 487 8.29 -20.76 -7.43
C THR A 487 8.80 -20.10 -8.70
N ASP A 488 7.95 -19.98 -9.71
CA ASP A 488 8.27 -19.26 -10.94
C ASP A 488 8.61 -17.78 -10.69
N LEU A 489 8.02 -17.13 -9.68
CA LEU A 489 8.31 -15.74 -9.33
C LEU A 489 9.66 -15.51 -8.62
N GLU A 490 10.38 -16.57 -8.25
CA GLU A 490 11.77 -16.44 -7.78
C GLU A 490 12.62 -15.70 -8.83
N HIS A 491 12.38 -16.05 -10.10
CA HIS A 491 13.07 -15.52 -11.26
C HIS A 491 12.54 -14.14 -11.66
N PRO A 492 13.39 -13.08 -11.73
CA PRO A 492 12.94 -11.72 -12.07
C PRO A 492 12.29 -11.63 -13.46
N GLU A 493 12.69 -12.47 -14.41
CA GLU A 493 12.10 -12.57 -15.75
C GLU A 493 10.63 -13.02 -15.77
N ASN A 494 10.11 -13.57 -14.67
CA ASN A 494 8.72 -13.98 -14.54
C ASN A 494 7.89 -13.01 -13.67
N ARG A 495 8.49 -11.93 -13.17
CA ARG A 495 7.80 -10.99 -12.28
C ARG A 495 7.02 -9.97 -13.10
N HIS A 496 5.75 -10.28 -13.37
CA HIS A 496 4.78 -9.32 -13.89
C HIS A 496 4.03 -8.63 -12.76
N VAL A 497 3.92 -7.31 -12.82
CA VAL A 497 3.30 -6.51 -11.73
C VAL A 497 1.86 -6.95 -11.40
N VAL A 498 1.09 -7.33 -12.43
CA VAL A 498 -0.29 -7.80 -12.29
C VAL A 498 -0.34 -9.17 -11.63
N ASP A 499 0.57 -10.08 -11.99
CA ASP A 499 0.66 -11.41 -11.37
C ASP A 499 1.03 -11.31 -9.89
N VAL A 500 1.97 -10.42 -9.55
CA VAL A 500 2.34 -10.13 -8.16
C VAL A 500 1.13 -9.65 -7.37
N ALA A 501 0.37 -8.69 -7.91
CA ALA A 501 -0.85 -8.18 -7.28
C ALA A 501 -1.89 -9.29 -7.03
N HIS A 502 -2.18 -10.09 -8.06
CA HIS A 502 -3.15 -11.18 -7.94
C HIS A 502 -2.71 -12.28 -6.98
N ARG A 503 -1.44 -12.67 -6.97
CA ARG A 503 -0.97 -13.72 -6.04
C ARG A 503 -0.99 -13.26 -4.60
N ILE A 504 -0.64 -12.00 -4.32
CA ILE A 504 -0.75 -11.43 -2.97
C ILE A 504 -2.23 -11.43 -2.54
N MET A 505 -3.13 -10.89 -3.36
CA MET A 505 -4.54 -10.73 -3.01
C MET A 505 -5.31 -12.06 -2.93
N ASN A 506 -5.08 -12.98 -3.87
CA ASN A 506 -5.68 -14.33 -3.83
C ASN A 506 -5.11 -15.14 -2.66
N GLY A 507 -3.81 -15.03 -2.40
CA GLY A 507 -3.18 -15.65 -1.24
C GLY A 507 -3.77 -15.13 0.06
N ALA A 508 -3.96 -13.82 0.19
CA ALA A 508 -4.57 -13.20 1.38
C ALA A 508 -6.00 -13.72 1.61
N ALA A 509 -6.80 -13.86 0.54
CA ALA A 509 -8.15 -14.41 0.63
C ALA A 509 -8.13 -15.89 1.08
N ALA A 510 -7.23 -16.69 0.50
CA ALA A 510 -7.04 -18.09 0.89
C ALA A 510 -6.58 -18.24 2.35
N LEU A 511 -5.66 -17.38 2.81
CA LEU A 511 -5.24 -17.35 4.21
C LEU A 511 -6.40 -16.95 5.14
N TYR A 512 -7.25 -15.99 4.74
CA TYR A 512 -8.40 -15.63 5.53
C TYR A 512 -9.38 -16.80 5.66
N GLN A 513 -9.65 -17.50 4.56
CA GLN A 513 -10.45 -18.73 4.55
C GLN A 513 -9.91 -19.77 5.55
N GLN A 514 -8.59 -19.97 5.57
CA GLN A 514 -7.93 -20.89 6.50
C GLN A 514 -8.05 -20.45 7.97
N GLN A 515 -7.95 -19.15 8.26
CA GLN A 515 -8.11 -18.65 9.63
C GLN A 515 -9.55 -18.83 10.12
N LEU A 516 -10.55 -18.59 9.27
CA LEU A 516 -11.95 -18.88 9.61
C LEU A 516 -12.19 -20.36 9.91
N ALA A 517 -11.49 -21.25 9.19
CA ALA A 517 -11.57 -22.69 9.44
C ALA A 517 -11.02 -23.10 10.82
N LYS A 518 -10.05 -22.37 11.36
CA LYS A 518 -9.45 -22.64 12.69
C LYS A 518 -10.31 -22.17 13.87
N LEU A 519 -11.27 -21.28 13.64
CA LEU A 519 -12.19 -20.79 14.67
C LEU A 519 -13.34 -21.78 14.96
N ARG A 520 -13.34 -22.93 14.29
CA ARG A 520 -14.24 -24.05 14.51
C ARG A 520 -13.50 -25.15 15.26
#